data_AF-A0A0H5QGF7-F1
#
_entry.id   AF-A0A0H5QGF7-F1
#
_cell.length_a   1.000
_cell.length_b   1.000
_cell.length_c   1.000
_cell.angle_alpha   90.00
_cell.angle_beta   90.00
_cell.angle_gamma   90.00
#
_symmetry.space_group_name_H-M   'P 1'
#
loop_
_entity.id
_entity.type
_entity.pdbx_description
1 polymer ?
#
loop_
_entity_poly.entity_id
_entity_poly.type
_entity_poly.pdbx_seq_one_letter_code
_entity_poly.pdbx_strand_id
1 'polypeptide(L)'
;SCRMASWSLAIFMVLIAPFITHGVKSPQEILIEASRLNFGFLVSLNQLIEVGPDPNVDSIAPKDILAHAIKFDRMFPKVIELIDNADQPDKQNWIELQLCQFDLWVQPLIRWLIEIKRNPEIYPRYPWEHWYDAKKWQKDGLLEKAKRFISEALVQNPDGVYQKDILSLAEKLGSLTMHVIDIIAGAGEDQAFQEKFFRFLLLLNFDIDKDYGDIHTILLSDTAFFLKHFEEVQFPYSADSAREDLKEIARIAREKYPLLS
;
A
#
# COMPACT_ATOMS: atom_id res chain seq x y z
N SER A 1 6.93 -10.81 53.27
CA SER A 1 5.78 -11.58 52.74
C SER A 1 5.78 -11.45 51.23
N CYS A 2 6.07 -12.55 50.55
CA CYS A 2 6.21 -12.65 49.09
C CYS A 2 4.90 -12.31 48.38
N ARG A 3 4.93 -11.36 47.44
CA ARG A 3 3.86 -11.25 46.44
C ARG A 3 4.12 -12.29 45.37
N MET A 4 3.35 -13.39 45.40
CA MET A 4 3.31 -14.33 44.28
C MET A 4 2.88 -13.55 43.03
N ALA A 5 3.75 -13.48 42.03
CA ALA A 5 3.36 -13.08 40.69
C ALA A 5 2.22 -14.03 40.25
N SER A 6 1.08 -13.45 39.91
CA SER A 6 -0.08 -14.19 39.45
C SER A 6 0.29 -15.01 38.22
N TRP A 7 0.32 -16.33 38.36
CA TRP A 7 0.52 -17.27 37.26
C TRP A 7 -0.52 -17.08 36.15
N SER A 8 -1.68 -16.51 36.47
CA SER A 8 -2.73 -16.14 35.53
C SER A 8 -2.27 -15.07 34.52
N LEU A 9 -1.42 -14.11 34.94
CA LEU A 9 -0.87 -13.08 34.05
C LEU A 9 0.24 -13.66 33.15
N ALA A 10 1.06 -14.57 33.69
CA ALA A 10 2.07 -15.28 32.91
C ALA A 10 1.42 -16.20 31.86
N ILE A 11 0.32 -16.88 32.20
CA ILE A 11 -0.45 -17.70 31.26
C ILE A 11 -1.13 -16.83 30.19
N PHE A 12 -1.68 -15.66 30.55
CA PHE A 12 -2.20 -14.71 29.55
C PHE A 12 -1.10 -14.19 28.62
N MET A 13 0.09 -13.84 29.14
CA MET A 13 1.21 -13.44 28.29
C MET A 13 1.72 -14.59 27.42
N VAL A 14 1.75 -15.83 27.91
CA VAL A 14 2.16 -17.01 27.14
C VAL A 14 1.11 -17.44 26.10
N LEU A 15 -0.17 -17.10 26.28
CA LEU A 15 -1.24 -17.38 25.31
C LEU A 15 -1.41 -16.27 24.26
N ILE A 16 -0.98 -15.03 24.54
CA ILE A 16 -0.95 -13.93 23.57
C ILE A 16 0.38 -13.90 22.80
N ALA A 17 1.49 -14.30 23.44
CA ALA A 17 2.81 -14.39 22.81
C ALA A 17 2.87 -15.22 21.51
N PRO A 18 2.11 -16.32 21.28
CA PRO A 18 2.26 -17.09 20.05
C PRO A 18 1.62 -16.39 18.84
N PHE A 19 0.77 -15.38 19.05
CA PHE A 19 0.16 -14.59 17.97
C PHE A 19 0.98 -13.35 17.57
N ILE A 20 2.01 -12.99 18.34
CA ILE A 20 2.98 -11.92 18.00
C ILE A 20 4.30 -12.52 17.47
N THR A 21 4.39 -13.85 17.34
CA THR A 21 5.56 -14.58 16.81
C THR A 21 5.39 -15.03 15.36
N HIS A 22 4.64 -14.30 14.53
CA HIS A 22 5.01 -14.17 13.13
C HIS A 22 5.85 -12.90 13.06
N GLY A 23 7.18 -13.06 12.93
CA GLY A 23 8.15 -11.97 13.08
C GLY A 23 7.69 -10.73 12.35
N VAL A 24 7.66 -9.59 13.05
CA VAL A 24 7.37 -8.30 12.46
C VAL A 24 8.34 -8.10 11.30
N LYS A 25 7.79 -7.90 10.09
CA LYS A 25 8.59 -7.83 8.87
C LYS A 25 9.55 -6.64 8.92
N SER A 26 10.74 -6.82 8.37
CA SER A 26 11.67 -5.72 8.17
C SER A 26 11.11 -4.75 7.12
N PRO A 27 11.52 -3.47 7.13
CA PRO A 27 11.09 -2.52 6.10
C PRO A 27 11.44 -2.99 4.68
N GLN A 28 12.57 -3.68 4.50
CA GLN A 28 12.95 -4.28 3.22
C GLN A 28 11.98 -5.38 2.76
N GLU A 29 11.55 -6.26 3.67
CA GLU A 29 10.58 -7.32 3.33
C GLU A 29 9.24 -6.74 2.89
N ILE A 30 8.78 -5.67 3.56
CA ILE A 30 7.54 -4.97 3.20
C ILE A 30 7.69 -4.31 1.81
N LEU A 31 8.82 -3.66 1.51
CA LEU A 31 9.10 -3.11 0.18
C LEU A 31 9.12 -4.19 -0.90
N ILE A 32 9.75 -5.35 -0.65
CA ILE A 32 9.80 -6.48 -1.58
C ILE A 32 8.40 -7.04 -1.84
N GLU A 33 7.54 -7.10 -0.81
CA GLU A 33 6.15 -7.50 -1.01
C GLU A 33 5.37 -6.46 -1.82
N ALA A 34 5.57 -5.18 -1.53
CA ALA A 34 4.89 -4.07 -2.22
C ALA A 34 5.31 -3.95 -3.69
N SER A 35 6.58 -4.18 -4.03
CA SER A 35 7.10 -4.13 -5.41
C SER A 35 6.49 -5.18 -6.34
N ARG A 36 5.91 -6.25 -5.76
CA ARG A 36 5.20 -7.30 -6.49
C ARG A 36 3.73 -7.00 -6.71
N LEU A 37 3.22 -5.90 -6.16
CA LEU A 37 1.84 -5.46 -6.35
C LEU A 37 1.73 -4.62 -7.62
N ASN A 38 0.56 -4.67 -8.27
CA ASN A 38 0.25 -3.74 -9.34
C ASN A 38 0.15 -2.31 -8.76
N PHE A 39 0.69 -1.32 -9.48
CA PHE A 39 0.66 0.08 -9.05
C PHE A 39 -0.74 0.59 -8.70
N GLY A 40 -1.76 0.34 -9.53
CA GLY A 40 -3.14 0.75 -9.26
C GLY A 40 -3.74 0.08 -8.02
N PHE A 41 -3.34 -1.16 -7.72
CA PHE A 41 -3.72 -1.82 -6.46
C PHE A 41 -3.06 -1.15 -5.26
N LEU A 42 -1.77 -0.81 -5.36
CA LEU A 42 -1.02 -0.16 -4.29
C LEU A 42 -1.58 1.23 -3.97
N VAL A 43 -1.89 2.03 -5.00
CA VAL A 43 -2.58 3.33 -4.86
C VAL A 43 -3.92 3.15 -4.13
N SER A 44 -4.75 2.20 -4.58
CA SER A 44 -6.06 1.94 -3.97
C SER A 44 -5.94 1.50 -2.51
N LEU A 45 -4.92 0.69 -2.20
CA LEU A 45 -4.63 0.20 -0.86
C LEU A 45 -4.18 1.33 0.07
N ASN A 46 -3.24 2.17 -0.35
CA ASN A 46 -2.76 3.28 0.47
C ASN A 46 -3.86 4.32 0.74
N GLN A 47 -4.65 4.67 -0.29
CA GLN A 47 -5.82 5.54 -0.11
C GLN A 47 -6.85 4.96 0.87
N LEU A 48 -7.09 3.64 0.81
CA LEU A 48 -8.00 2.95 1.72
C LEU A 48 -7.45 2.91 3.16
N ILE A 49 -6.14 2.76 3.34
CA ILE A 49 -5.49 2.80 4.67
C ILE A 49 -5.54 4.21 5.27
N GLU A 50 -5.31 5.24 4.46
CA GLU A 50 -5.20 6.62 4.93
C GLU A 50 -6.56 7.26 5.24
N VAL A 51 -7.53 7.10 4.34
CA VAL A 51 -8.81 7.83 4.41
C VAL A 51 -9.98 6.90 4.77
N GLY A 52 -9.82 5.59 4.58
CA GLY A 52 -10.91 4.63 4.73
C GLY A 52 -11.87 4.62 3.52
N PRO A 53 -12.88 3.71 3.54
CA PRO A 53 -13.93 3.71 2.54
C PRO A 53 -14.79 4.98 2.66
N ASP A 54 -15.24 5.54 1.54
CA ASP A 54 -16.13 6.71 1.61
C ASP A 54 -17.51 6.27 2.13
N PRO A 55 -18.03 6.86 3.23
CA PRO A 55 -19.39 6.60 3.69
C PRO A 55 -20.45 7.10 2.70
N ASN A 56 -20.14 8.16 1.94
CA ASN A 56 -20.98 8.72 0.91
C ASN A 56 -20.34 8.31 -0.42
N VAL A 57 -20.87 7.27 -1.04
CA VAL A 57 -20.25 6.63 -2.21
C VAL A 57 -20.39 7.49 -3.49
N ASP A 58 -20.03 8.78 -3.43
CA ASP A 58 -19.84 9.68 -4.56
C ASP A 58 -18.48 9.36 -5.20
N SER A 59 -18.44 8.16 -5.77
CA SER A 59 -17.23 7.45 -6.18
C SER A 59 -16.55 8.10 -7.37
N ILE A 60 -15.33 8.57 -7.14
CA ILE A 60 -14.29 8.72 -8.17
C ILE A 60 -13.04 7.90 -7.76
N ALA A 61 -12.95 7.49 -6.50
CA ALA A 61 -11.71 6.95 -5.94
C ALA A 61 -11.58 5.43 -6.14
N PRO A 62 -10.46 4.94 -6.70
CA PRO A 62 -10.15 3.50 -6.83
C PRO A 62 -10.23 2.72 -5.49
N LYS A 63 -9.97 3.39 -4.35
CA LYS A 63 -10.05 2.83 -3.00
C LYS A 63 -11.42 2.20 -2.67
N ASP A 64 -12.51 2.79 -3.14
CA ASP A 64 -13.86 2.34 -2.80
C ASP A 64 -14.20 1.04 -3.54
N ILE A 65 -13.67 0.86 -4.76
CA ILE A 65 -13.79 -0.40 -5.49
C ILE A 65 -13.00 -1.52 -4.78
N LEU A 66 -11.80 -1.22 -4.27
CA LEU A 66 -11.06 -2.17 -3.45
C LEU A 66 -11.82 -2.51 -2.17
N ALA A 67 -12.40 -1.52 -1.48
CA ALA A 67 -13.20 -1.74 -0.28
C ALA A 67 -14.43 -2.61 -0.56
N HIS A 68 -15.12 -2.36 -1.67
CA HIS A 68 -16.23 -3.19 -2.15
C HIS A 68 -15.78 -4.63 -2.44
N ALA A 69 -14.68 -4.81 -3.17
CA ALA A 69 -14.14 -6.12 -3.48
C ALA A 69 -13.78 -6.90 -2.20
N ILE A 70 -13.19 -6.26 -1.21
CA ILE A 70 -12.90 -6.84 0.11
C ILE A 70 -14.20 -7.21 0.84
N LYS A 71 -15.21 -6.32 0.83
CA LYS A 71 -16.50 -6.50 1.51
C LYS A 71 -17.31 -7.64 0.90
N PHE A 72 -17.32 -7.74 -0.42
CA PHE A 72 -18.03 -8.80 -1.14
C PHE A 72 -17.24 -10.11 -1.15
N ASP A 73 -15.91 -10.05 -1.02
CA ASP A 73 -15.02 -11.20 -0.93
C ASP A 73 -15.33 -12.24 -2.04
N ARG A 74 -15.54 -13.52 -1.69
CA ARG A 74 -15.87 -14.59 -2.64
C ARG A 74 -17.14 -14.33 -3.47
N MET A 75 -18.03 -13.45 -3.01
CA MET A 75 -19.26 -13.10 -3.73
C MET A 75 -19.05 -11.97 -4.74
N PHE A 76 -17.88 -11.33 -4.78
CA PHE A 76 -17.59 -10.23 -5.70
C PHE A 76 -17.85 -10.55 -7.19
N PRO A 77 -17.48 -11.74 -7.73
CA PRO A 77 -17.80 -12.07 -9.11
C PRO A 77 -19.30 -12.14 -9.38
N LYS A 78 -20.08 -12.57 -8.38
CA LYS A 78 -21.55 -12.61 -8.48
C LYS A 78 -22.15 -11.21 -8.48
N VAL A 79 -21.61 -10.30 -7.67
CA VAL A 79 -22.01 -8.88 -7.68
C VAL A 79 -21.76 -8.25 -9.05
N ILE A 80 -20.60 -8.51 -9.65
CA ILE A 80 -20.28 -8.05 -11.02
C ILE A 80 -21.32 -8.59 -12.01
N GLU A 81 -21.65 -9.88 -11.95
CA GLU A 81 -22.66 -10.48 -12.83
C GLU A 81 -24.03 -9.78 -12.69
N LEU A 82 -24.45 -9.42 -11.46
CA LEU A 82 -25.70 -8.69 -11.25
C LEU A 82 -25.66 -7.28 -11.84
N ILE A 83 -24.54 -6.58 -11.65
CA ILE A 83 -24.33 -5.22 -12.18
C ILE A 83 -24.29 -5.25 -13.72
N ASP A 84 -23.59 -6.21 -14.33
CA ASP A 84 -23.48 -6.34 -15.79
C ASP A 84 -24.83 -6.67 -16.47
N ASN A 85 -25.81 -7.18 -15.72
CA ASN A 85 -27.16 -7.45 -16.20
C ASN A 85 -28.19 -6.42 -15.70
N ALA A 86 -27.76 -5.38 -14.98
CA ALA A 86 -28.66 -4.43 -14.31
C ALA A 86 -29.55 -3.65 -15.29
N ASP A 87 -29.07 -3.38 -16.49
CA ASP A 87 -29.74 -2.64 -17.57
C ASP A 87 -30.71 -3.48 -18.39
N GLN A 88 -30.74 -4.81 -18.20
CA GLN A 88 -31.62 -5.73 -18.93
C GLN A 88 -33.00 -5.85 -18.26
N PRO A 89 -34.10 -5.37 -18.87
CA PRO A 89 -35.43 -5.39 -18.24
C PRO A 89 -35.97 -6.79 -17.95
N ASP A 90 -35.61 -7.79 -18.75
CA ASP A 90 -36.00 -9.19 -18.57
C ASP A 90 -35.27 -9.88 -17.42
N LYS A 91 -34.15 -9.31 -16.95
CA LYS A 91 -33.33 -9.85 -15.86
C LYS A 91 -33.75 -9.37 -14.48
N GLN A 92 -34.70 -8.44 -14.36
CA GLN A 92 -35.10 -7.84 -13.08
C GLN A 92 -35.50 -8.88 -12.03
N ASN A 93 -36.41 -9.79 -12.38
CA ASN A 93 -36.84 -10.86 -11.48
C ASN A 93 -35.69 -11.79 -11.11
N TRP A 94 -34.79 -12.07 -12.05
CA TRP A 94 -33.60 -12.89 -11.78
C TRP A 94 -32.65 -12.19 -10.81
N ILE A 95 -32.36 -10.90 -10.99
CA ILE A 95 -31.52 -10.10 -10.09
C ILE A 95 -32.08 -10.14 -8.68
N GLU A 96 -33.38 -9.89 -8.51
CA GLU A 96 -34.04 -9.93 -7.18
C GLU A 96 -33.92 -11.31 -6.52
N LEU A 97 -34.10 -12.39 -7.29
CA LEU A 97 -33.91 -13.76 -6.79
C LEU A 97 -32.45 -14.03 -6.38
N GLN A 98 -31.47 -13.49 -7.12
CA GLN A 98 -30.06 -13.64 -6.77
C GLN A 98 -29.68 -12.81 -5.54
N LEU A 99 -30.28 -11.63 -5.33
CA LEU A 99 -30.02 -10.78 -4.16
C LEU A 99 -30.31 -11.49 -2.83
N CYS A 100 -31.28 -12.43 -2.82
CA CYS A 100 -31.57 -13.26 -1.65
C CYS A 100 -30.40 -14.18 -1.22
N GLN A 101 -29.39 -14.39 -2.08
CA GLN A 101 -28.20 -15.18 -1.77
C GLN A 101 -27.13 -14.39 -1.00
N PHE A 102 -27.30 -13.07 -0.88
CA PHE A 102 -26.37 -12.18 -0.17
C PHE A 102 -26.88 -11.88 1.23
N ASP A 103 -25.95 -11.65 2.15
CA ASP A 103 -26.29 -11.19 3.50
C ASP A 103 -27.07 -9.88 3.47
N LEU A 104 -28.05 -9.76 4.38
CA LEU A 104 -28.95 -8.60 4.48
C LEU A 104 -28.20 -7.25 4.62
N TRP A 105 -27.04 -7.25 5.29
CA TRP A 105 -26.23 -6.03 5.49
C TRP A 105 -25.47 -5.58 4.23
N VAL A 106 -25.34 -6.46 3.23
CA VAL A 106 -24.64 -6.19 1.97
C VAL A 106 -25.61 -5.80 0.86
N GLN A 107 -26.84 -6.33 0.88
CA GLN A 107 -27.85 -6.09 -0.15
C GLN A 107 -28.10 -4.60 -0.48
N PRO A 108 -28.18 -3.66 0.49
CA PRO A 108 -28.40 -2.25 0.17
C PRO A 108 -27.33 -1.66 -0.75
N LEU A 109 -26.06 -2.04 -0.53
CA LEU A 109 -24.95 -1.60 -1.37
C LEU A 109 -25.07 -2.17 -2.79
N ILE A 110 -25.43 -3.44 -2.94
CA ILE A 110 -25.61 -4.05 -4.26
C ILE A 110 -26.76 -3.37 -5.02
N ARG A 111 -27.89 -3.13 -4.35
CA ARG A 111 -29.04 -2.41 -4.93
C ARG A 111 -28.66 -1.01 -5.39
N TRP A 112 -27.88 -0.29 -4.58
CA TRP A 112 -27.38 1.04 -4.93
C TRP A 112 -26.45 1.00 -6.16
N LEU A 113 -25.54 0.03 -6.24
CA LEU A 113 -24.67 -0.15 -7.41
C LEU A 113 -25.46 -0.48 -8.69
N ILE A 114 -26.50 -1.30 -8.56
CA ILE A 114 -27.45 -1.59 -9.66
C ILE A 114 -28.16 -0.31 -10.10
N GLU A 115 -28.59 0.53 -9.16
CA GLU A 115 -29.25 1.80 -9.45
C GLU A 115 -28.34 2.77 -10.21
N ILE A 116 -27.07 2.91 -9.80
CA ILE A 116 -26.07 3.70 -10.53
C ILE A 116 -25.91 3.19 -11.95
N LYS A 117 -25.78 1.87 -12.12
CA LYS A 117 -25.55 1.27 -13.42
C LYS A 117 -26.71 1.51 -14.38
N ARG A 118 -27.94 1.58 -13.87
CA ARG A 118 -29.16 1.86 -14.63
C ARG A 118 -29.33 3.32 -15.01
N ASN A 119 -28.79 4.24 -14.20
CA ASN A 119 -28.95 5.68 -14.38
C ASN A 119 -27.58 6.38 -14.57
N PRO A 120 -26.80 6.03 -15.62
CA PRO A 120 -25.45 6.57 -15.82
C PRO A 120 -25.44 8.10 -16.02
N GLU A 121 -26.54 8.70 -16.47
CA GLU A 121 -26.70 10.16 -16.60
C GLU A 121 -26.77 10.89 -15.25
N ILE A 122 -27.25 10.22 -14.20
CA ILE A 122 -27.29 10.74 -12.83
C ILE A 122 -25.93 10.55 -12.15
N TYR A 123 -25.26 9.43 -12.46
CA TYR A 123 -23.99 9.04 -11.84
C TYR A 123 -22.85 8.83 -12.87
N PRO A 124 -22.52 9.83 -13.69
CA PRO A 124 -21.61 9.65 -14.82
C PRO A 124 -20.15 9.43 -14.41
N ARG A 125 -19.82 9.61 -13.12
CA ARG A 125 -18.45 9.59 -12.61
C ARG A 125 -18.07 8.30 -11.88
N TYR A 126 -19.00 7.35 -11.77
CA TYR A 126 -18.72 6.10 -11.07
C TYR A 126 -17.62 5.30 -11.80
N PRO A 127 -16.53 4.88 -11.12
CA PRO A 127 -15.33 4.35 -11.77
C PRO A 127 -15.48 2.87 -12.13
N TRP A 128 -16.38 2.57 -13.07
CA TRP A 128 -16.69 1.22 -13.53
C TRP A 128 -15.47 0.50 -14.12
N GLU A 129 -14.52 1.23 -14.70
CA GLU A 129 -13.27 0.71 -15.25
C GLU A 129 -12.44 -0.07 -14.21
N HIS A 130 -12.45 0.36 -12.94
CA HIS A 130 -11.68 -0.26 -11.87
C HIS A 130 -12.32 -1.55 -11.33
N TRP A 131 -13.58 -1.86 -11.68
CA TRP A 131 -14.20 -3.13 -11.31
C TRP A 131 -13.55 -4.33 -12.00
N TYR A 132 -13.07 -4.14 -13.24
CA TYR A 132 -12.30 -5.17 -13.93
C TYR A 132 -10.93 -5.38 -13.29
N ASP A 133 -10.27 -4.30 -12.84
CA ASP A 133 -9.03 -4.38 -12.07
C ASP A 133 -9.25 -5.14 -10.77
N ALA A 134 -10.31 -4.83 -10.02
CA ALA A 134 -10.65 -5.53 -8.79
C ALA A 134 -10.98 -7.01 -8.99
N LYS A 135 -11.64 -7.37 -10.10
CA LYS A 135 -11.88 -8.77 -10.47
C LYS A 135 -10.55 -9.50 -10.71
N LYS A 136 -9.60 -8.84 -11.36
CA LYS A 136 -8.25 -9.37 -11.55
C LYS A 136 -7.50 -9.49 -10.23
N TRP A 137 -7.56 -8.47 -9.36
CA TRP A 137 -6.95 -8.50 -8.03
C TRP A 137 -7.47 -9.67 -7.19
N GLN A 138 -8.76 -9.96 -7.26
CA GLN A 138 -9.33 -11.14 -6.62
C GLN A 138 -8.76 -12.44 -7.18
N LYS A 139 -8.74 -12.59 -8.50
CA LYS A 139 -8.19 -13.78 -9.17
C LYS A 139 -6.72 -14.01 -8.81
N ASP A 140 -5.96 -12.93 -8.68
CA ASP A 140 -4.54 -12.94 -8.35
C ASP A 140 -4.28 -13.08 -6.83
N GLY A 141 -5.32 -13.26 -6.01
CA GLY A 141 -5.22 -13.45 -4.57
C GLY A 141 -4.79 -12.20 -3.80
N LEU A 142 -4.93 -11.01 -4.39
CA LEU A 142 -4.49 -9.74 -3.80
C LEU A 142 -5.44 -9.23 -2.71
N LEU A 143 -6.73 -9.61 -2.71
CA LEU A 143 -7.68 -9.15 -1.69
C LEU A 143 -7.29 -9.60 -0.27
N GLU A 144 -6.79 -10.82 -0.12
CA GLU A 144 -6.28 -11.30 1.17
C GLU A 144 -5.02 -10.54 1.60
N LYS A 145 -4.17 -10.17 0.66
CA LYS A 145 -3.02 -9.31 0.94
C LYS A 145 -3.48 -7.91 1.37
N ALA A 146 -4.48 -7.33 0.73
CA ALA A 146 -5.05 -6.04 1.13
C ALA A 146 -5.58 -6.09 2.57
N LYS A 147 -6.40 -7.11 2.90
CA LYS A 147 -6.92 -7.29 4.28
C LYS A 147 -5.78 -7.34 5.30
N ARG A 148 -4.71 -8.08 5.00
CA ARG A 148 -3.51 -8.16 5.83
C ARG A 148 -2.83 -6.80 5.98
N PHE A 149 -2.52 -6.13 4.86
CA PHE A 149 -1.88 -4.81 4.86
C PHE A 149 -2.70 -3.77 5.64
N ILE A 150 -4.03 -3.79 5.53
CA ILE A 150 -4.93 -2.90 6.28
C ILE A 150 -4.85 -3.21 7.78
N SER A 151 -4.92 -4.49 8.17
CA SER A 151 -4.85 -4.89 9.58
C SER A 151 -3.48 -4.59 10.22
N GLU A 152 -2.42 -4.64 9.43
CA GLU A 152 -1.04 -4.42 9.88
C GLU A 152 -0.58 -2.97 9.67
N ALA A 153 -1.42 -2.08 9.12
CA ALA A 153 -1.02 -0.73 8.71
C ALA A 153 -0.38 0.10 9.85
N LEU A 154 -0.84 -0.11 11.08
CA LEU A 154 -0.36 0.57 12.30
C LEU A 154 0.66 -0.27 13.09
N VAL A 155 1.08 -1.42 12.58
CA VAL A 155 2.18 -2.20 13.16
C VAL A 155 3.48 -1.51 12.80
N GLN A 156 4.30 -1.25 13.82
CA GLN A 156 5.66 -0.75 13.64
C GLN A 156 6.62 -1.93 13.47
N ASN A 157 7.56 -1.77 12.55
CA ASN A 157 8.71 -2.67 12.43
C ASN A 157 9.72 -2.44 13.59
N PRO A 158 10.76 -3.29 13.72
CA PRO A 158 11.80 -3.11 14.75
C PRO A 158 12.49 -1.73 14.74
N ASP A 159 12.48 -1.04 13.59
CA ASP A 159 13.11 0.27 13.39
C ASP A 159 12.17 1.44 13.78
N GLY A 160 10.96 1.12 14.24
CA GLY A 160 9.93 2.07 14.68
C GLY A 160 9.11 2.69 13.55
N VAL A 161 9.20 2.17 12.33
CA VAL A 161 8.48 2.67 11.15
C VAL A 161 7.17 1.92 10.97
N TYR A 162 6.07 2.63 10.71
CA TYR A 162 4.79 2.00 10.46
C TYR A 162 4.75 1.36 9.06
N GLN A 163 4.10 0.21 8.96
CA GLN A 163 3.92 -0.48 7.68
C GLN A 163 3.25 0.39 6.62
N LYS A 164 2.26 1.22 6.99
CA LYS A 164 1.63 2.16 6.07
C LYS A 164 2.61 3.16 5.44
N ASP A 165 3.65 3.57 6.18
CA ASP A 165 4.62 4.55 5.68
C ASP A 165 5.54 3.91 4.63
N ILE A 166 5.87 2.63 4.81
CA ILE A 166 6.65 1.85 3.85
C ILE A 166 5.83 1.54 2.59
N LEU A 167 4.54 1.23 2.74
CA LEU A 167 3.63 1.04 1.59
C LEU A 167 3.46 2.33 0.80
N SER A 168 3.32 3.47 1.48
CA SER A 168 3.30 4.80 0.84
C SER A 168 4.61 5.10 0.13
N LEU A 169 5.75 4.76 0.74
CA LEU A 169 7.07 4.89 0.11
C LEU A 169 7.18 4.04 -1.17
N ALA A 170 6.72 2.79 -1.16
CA ALA A 170 6.73 1.94 -2.35
C ALA A 170 5.86 2.51 -3.49
N GLU A 171 4.71 3.11 -3.17
CA GLU A 171 3.89 3.79 -4.16
C GLU A 171 4.62 4.97 -4.78
N LYS A 172 5.22 5.83 -3.94
CA LYS A 172 5.95 7.03 -4.38
C LYS A 172 7.20 6.70 -5.20
N LEU A 173 7.90 5.62 -4.85
CA LEU A 173 9.08 5.14 -5.57
C LEU A 173 8.73 4.58 -6.96
N GLY A 174 7.57 3.94 -7.10
CA GLY A 174 7.14 3.34 -8.37
C GLY A 174 8.21 2.40 -8.93
N SER A 175 8.71 2.70 -10.13
CA SER A 175 9.76 1.92 -10.81
C SER A 175 11.11 1.94 -10.10
N LEU A 176 11.37 2.92 -9.23
CA LEU A 176 12.61 3.03 -8.45
C LEU A 176 12.65 2.09 -7.24
N THR A 177 11.53 1.45 -6.89
CA THR A 177 11.45 0.54 -5.73
C THR A 177 12.49 -0.58 -5.79
N MET A 178 12.75 -1.15 -6.98
CA MET A 178 13.77 -2.20 -7.13
C MET A 178 15.19 -1.69 -6.91
N HIS A 179 15.51 -0.47 -7.33
CA HIS A 179 16.82 0.13 -7.09
C HIS A 179 17.07 0.38 -5.60
N VAL A 180 16.04 0.80 -4.86
CA VAL A 180 16.12 0.90 -3.40
C VAL A 180 16.38 -0.47 -2.76
N ILE A 181 15.69 -1.52 -3.22
CA ILE A 181 15.91 -2.90 -2.75
C ILE A 181 17.35 -3.34 -3.04
N ASP A 182 17.88 -3.04 -4.22
CA ASP A 182 19.24 -3.40 -4.63
C ASP A 182 20.30 -2.66 -3.81
N ILE A 183 20.08 -1.37 -3.49
CA ILE A 183 20.95 -0.59 -2.61
C ILE A 183 21.00 -1.19 -1.20
N ILE A 184 19.84 -1.54 -0.64
CA ILE A 184 19.74 -2.18 0.67
C ILE A 184 20.47 -3.53 0.66
N ALA A 185 20.26 -4.35 -0.38
CA ALA A 185 20.94 -5.63 -0.53
C ALA A 185 22.46 -5.48 -0.70
N GLY A 186 22.90 -4.45 -1.43
CA GLY A 186 24.31 -4.13 -1.64
C GLY A 186 25.06 -3.71 -0.37
N ALA A 187 24.36 -3.13 0.60
CA ALA A 187 24.90 -2.80 1.92
C ALA A 187 25.09 -4.03 2.83
N GLY A 188 24.61 -5.21 2.43
CA GLY A 188 24.73 -6.45 3.21
C GLY A 188 23.96 -6.37 4.54
N GLU A 189 24.61 -6.78 5.64
CA GLU A 189 24.02 -6.81 6.99
C GLU A 189 24.21 -5.51 7.78
N ASP A 190 24.60 -4.39 7.14
CA ASP A 190 24.75 -3.10 7.83
C ASP A 190 23.40 -2.50 8.21
N GLN A 191 22.88 -2.91 9.36
CA GLN A 191 21.61 -2.44 9.89
C GLN A 191 21.58 -0.91 10.10
N ALA A 192 22.70 -0.31 10.50
CA ALA A 192 22.76 1.13 10.75
C ALA A 192 22.62 1.92 9.44
N PHE A 193 23.27 1.46 8.37
CA PHE A 193 23.06 1.99 7.03
C PHE A 193 21.59 1.84 6.60
N GLN A 194 21.02 0.63 6.72
CA GLN A 194 19.66 0.36 6.26
C GLN A 194 18.64 1.24 6.97
N GLU A 195 18.72 1.38 8.30
CA GLU A 195 17.86 2.26 9.09
C GLU A 195 18.02 3.73 8.68
N LYS A 196 19.27 4.20 8.51
CA LYS A 196 19.58 5.57 8.06
C LYS A 196 18.97 5.83 6.68
N PHE A 197 19.14 4.91 5.75
CA PHE A 197 18.66 5.04 4.38
C PHE A 197 17.14 5.02 4.29
N PHE A 198 16.47 4.11 5.01
CA PHE A 198 15.01 4.11 5.08
C PHE A 198 14.46 5.40 5.67
N ARG A 199 15.03 5.89 6.77
CA ARG A 199 14.62 7.16 7.37
C ARG A 199 14.83 8.33 6.41
N PHE A 200 15.94 8.35 5.69
CA PHE A 200 16.21 9.33 4.64
C PHE A 200 15.10 9.32 3.58
N LEU A 201 14.78 8.15 3.02
CA LEU A 201 13.73 8.02 2.01
C LEU A 201 12.35 8.47 2.53
N LEU A 202 12.02 8.18 3.78
CA LEU A 202 10.75 8.59 4.39
C LEU A 202 10.62 10.11 4.60
N LEU A 203 11.74 10.83 4.74
CA LEU A 203 11.75 12.28 4.88
C LEU A 203 11.65 13.03 3.55
N LEU A 204 11.94 12.36 2.42
CA LEU A 204 11.89 12.97 1.11
C LEU A 204 10.44 13.11 0.62
N ASN A 205 10.15 14.27 0.05
CA ASN A 205 8.90 14.51 -0.63
C ASN A 205 9.10 14.13 -2.11
N PHE A 206 8.57 13.00 -2.57
CA PHE A 206 8.71 12.49 -3.96
C PHE A 206 7.91 13.32 -4.99
N ASP A 207 7.95 14.64 -4.85
CA ASP A 207 7.31 15.63 -5.69
C ASP A 207 8.10 15.76 -7.01
N ILE A 208 7.40 15.58 -8.14
CA ILE A 208 7.97 15.56 -9.49
C ILE A 208 8.73 16.87 -9.79
N ASP A 209 8.23 17.99 -9.26
CA ASP A 209 8.78 19.32 -9.58
C ASP A 209 9.98 19.73 -8.68
N LYS A 210 10.32 18.93 -7.65
CA LYS A 210 11.33 19.31 -6.65
C LYS A 210 12.45 18.31 -6.48
N ASP A 211 12.10 17.11 -6.01
CA ASP A 211 13.09 16.17 -5.46
C ASP A 211 13.17 14.89 -6.33
N TYR A 212 12.19 14.63 -7.20
CA TYR A 212 12.12 13.39 -7.98
C TYR A 212 13.29 13.21 -8.96
N GLY A 213 13.74 14.27 -9.63
CA GLY A 213 14.89 14.21 -10.55
C GLY A 213 16.20 13.89 -9.83
N ASP A 214 16.42 14.45 -8.65
CA ASP A 214 17.58 14.15 -7.79
C ASP A 214 17.51 12.70 -7.28
N ILE A 215 16.33 12.27 -6.79
CA ILE A 215 16.08 10.89 -6.33
C ILE A 215 16.35 9.89 -7.46
N HIS A 216 15.83 10.16 -8.65
CA HIS A 216 16.05 9.32 -9.82
C HIS A 216 17.54 9.21 -10.14
N THR A 217 18.26 10.34 -10.12
CA THR A 217 19.71 10.37 -10.39
C THR A 217 20.48 9.50 -9.38
N ILE A 218 20.19 9.64 -8.07
CA ILE A 218 20.93 8.90 -7.05
C ILE A 218 20.58 7.41 -7.05
N LEU A 219 19.31 7.05 -7.22
CA LEU A 219 18.86 5.66 -7.15
C LEU A 219 19.25 4.87 -8.42
N LEU A 220 19.42 5.54 -9.56
CA LEU A 220 19.96 4.91 -10.78
C LEU A 220 21.49 4.96 -10.87
N SER A 221 22.16 5.62 -9.93
CA SER A 221 23.62 5.58 -9.87
C SER A 221 24.11 4.19 -9.44
N ASP A 222 25.36 3.87 -9.76
CA ASP A 222 26.00 2.63 -9.31
C ASP A 222 25.88 2.46 -7.78
N THR A 223 25.45 1.28 -7.33
CA THR A 223 25.21 1.01 -5.91
C THR A 223 26.44 1.28 -5.04
N ALA A 224 27.63 0.85 -5.48
CA ALA A 224 28.86 1.06 -4.71
C ALA A 224 29.21 2.55 -4.60
N PHE A 225 28.94 3.32 -5.65
CA PHE A 225 29.05 4.78 -5.60
C PHE A 225 28.06 5.39 -4.60
N PHE A 226 26.79 4.99 -4.64
CA PHE A 226 25.78 5.52 -3.71
C PHE A 226 26.15 5.23 -2.26
N LEU A 227 26.49 3.98 -1.92
CA LEU A 227 26.86 3.57 -0.56
C LEU A 227 27.99 4.44 0.00
N LYS A 228 29.06 4.61 -0.78
CA LYS A 228 30.22 5.43 -0.39
C LYS A 228 29.83 6.87 -0.05
N HIS A 229 29.04 7.52 -0.89
CA HIS A 229 28.73 8.94 -0.71
C HIS A 229 27.62 9.15 0.34
N PHE A 230 26.70 8.21 0.48
CA PHE A 230 25.65 8.27 1.50
C PHE A 230 26.19 8.07 2.93
N GLU A 231 27.27 7.30 3.10
CA GLU A 231 27.97 7.18 4.39
C GLU A 231 28.56 8.51 4.86
N GLU A 232 29.13 9.30 3.94
CA GLU A 232 29.81 10.57 4.24
C GLU A 232 28.85 11.69 4.68
N VAL A 233 27.56 11.54 4.36
CA VAL A 233 26.52 12.52 4.73
C VAL A 233 26.18 12.42 6.22
N GLN A 234 26.23 13.55 6.93
CA GLN A 234 25.66 13.65 8.26
C GLN A 234 24.17 13.94 8.12
N PHE A 235 23.32 13.07 8.67
CA PHE A 235 21.86 13.17 8.54
C PHE A 235 21.25 13.72 9.83
N PRO A 236 20.99 15.04 9.94
CA PRO A 236 20.04 15.57 10.90
C PRO A 236 18.63 15.10 10.50
N TYR A 237 17.88 14.56 11.46
CA TYR A 237 16.53 14.01 11.28
C TYR A 237 15.47 15.07 10.88
N SER A 238 15.64 15.75 9.73
CA SER A 238 14.71 16.75 9.20
C SER A 238 14.56 16.64 7.68
N ALA A 239 13.37 16.99 7.17
CA ALA A 239 13.07 16.93 5.74
C ALA A 239 13.93 17.91 4.92
N ASP A 240 14.26 19.08 5.48
CA ASP A 240 15.10 20.06 4.79
C ASP A 240 16.55 19.56 4.68
N SER A 241 17.09 18.98 5.75
CA SER A 241 18.43 18.38 5.73
C SER A 241 18.49 17.20 4.75
N ALA A 242 17.49 16.31 4.77
CA ALA A 242 17.40 15.20 3.80
C ALA A 242 17.39 15.70 2.35
N ARG A 243 16.71 16.82 2.07
CA ARG A 243 16.69 17.43 0.73
C ARG A 243 18.05 18.05 0.35
N GLU A 244 18.72 18.74 1.27
CA GLU A 244 20.05 19.30 1.01
C GLU A 244 21.06 18.19 0.71
N ASP A 245 21.04 17.13 1.51
CA ASP A 245 21.87 15.95 1.33
C ASP A 245 21.58 15.24 0.00
N LEU A 246 20.30 15.08 -0.34
CA LEU A 246 19.86 14.54 -1.63
C LEU A 246 20.47 15.34 -2.79
N LYS A 247 20.40 16.67 -2.74
CA LYS A 247 20.94 17.56 -3.78
C LYS A 247 22.44 17.43 -3.91
N GLU A 248 23.15 17.33 -2.79
CA GLU A 248 24.60 17.20 -2.81
C GLU A 248 25.04 15.86 -3.39
N ILE A 249 24.43 14.74 -2.96
CA ILE A 249 24.72 13.41 -3.55
C ILE A 249 24.35 13.41 -5.03
N ALA A 250 23.20 13.97 -5.42
CA ALA A 250 22.77 14.06 -6.81
C ALA A 250 23.74 14.89 -7.66
N ARG A 251 24.25 16.01 -7.15
CA ARG A 251 25.27 16.84 -7.84
C ARG A 251 26.51 16.01 -8.15
N ILE A 252 27.06 15.30 -7.16
CA ILE A 252 28.25 14.45 -7.33
C ILE A 252 27.94 13.30 -8.32
N ALA A 253 26.73 12.72 -8.25
CA ALA A 253 26.29 11.68 -9.16
C ALA A 253 26.24 12.16 -10.61
N ARG A 254 25.72 13.37 -10.89
CA ARG A 254 25.66 13.95 -12.24
C ARG A 254 27.04 14.24 -12.83
N GLU A 255 27.98 14.67 -11.99
CA GLU A 255 29.37 14.89 -12.43
C GLU A 255 30.03 13.57 -12.87
N LYS A 256 29.69 12.45 -12.21
CA LYS A 256 30.21 11.13 -12.56
C LYS A 256 29.42 10.43 -13.68
N TYR A 257 28.11 10.63 -13.72
CA TYR A 257 27.16 9.95 -14.61
C TYR A 257 26.28 10.97 -15.35
N PRO A 258 26.83 11.73 -16.32
CA PRO A 258 26.10 12.83 -16.97
C PRO A 258 24.86 12.38 -17.74
N LEU A 259 24.76 11.10 -18.11
CA LEU A 259 23.62 10.51 -18.83
C LEU A 259 22.41 10.21 -17.94
N LEU A 260 22.52 10.33 -16.62
CA LEU A 260 21.42 10.13 -15.66
C LEU A 260 20.64 11.43 -15.35
N SER A 261 21.00 12.53 -16.02
CA SER A 261 20.44 13.89 -15.81
C SER A 261 19.21 14.16 -16.67
#